data_AF-A0AAE3AIM0-F1
#
_entry.id   AF-A0AAE3AIM0-F1
#
_cell.length_a   1.000
_cell.length_b   1.000
_cell.length_c   1.000
_cell.angle_alpha   90.00
_cell.angle_beta   90.00
_cell.angle_gamma   90.00
#
_symmetry.space_group_name_H-M   'P 1'
#
loop_
_entity.id
_entity.type
_entity.pdbx_description
1 polymer ?
#
loop_
_entity_poly.entity_id
_entity_poly.type
_entity_poly.pdbx_seq_one_letter_code
_entity_poly.pdbx_strand_id
1 'polypeptide(L)'
;MDQNTLLLKAYDLFVDKYPDFPYLLKDIHLWAVTEDEYQMAFQNAAKRLNLPIKSTTYQLKQYSIQLRAELLKTPAQAIIILHKSLLEAPNESLRIVLHELAHAYHDSMFENTPPTDNVMYFLFQIGERMWKECAAEYFSAKVLQLEETWSQSVLEREFKSLLYDPSLYPERLGFFFMKCRATCTSSVQVAEVVGIRNETVAAEKLIEAMDGLQNILVSGLEQSATLRADSDFLVQLGIKIVNFVYCYYQFYNHTETFLNQIKG
;
A
#
# COMPACT_ATOMS: atom_id res chain seq x y z
N MET A 1 5.06 23.40 6.32
CA MET A 1 6.49 23.05 6.26
C MET A 1 6.92 23.13 4.81
N ASP A 2 8.09 23.71 4.49
CA ASP A 2 8.54 23.70 3.08
C ASP A 2 8.99 22.29 2.66
N GLN A 3 8.96 22.00 1.35
CA GLN A 3 9.24 20.67 0.83
C GLN A 3 10.69 20.21 1.06
N ASN A 4 11.66 21.13 1.12
CA ASN A 4 13.06 20.75 1.33
C ASN A 4 13.28 20.34 2.78
N THR A 5 12.71 21.10 3.73
CA THR A 5 12.71 20.75 5.15
C THR A 5 12.00 19.43 5.41
N LEU A 6 10.86 19.19 4.75
CA LEU A 6 10.13 17.92 4.84
C LEU A 6 10.98 16.74 4.34
N LEU A 7 11.58 16.86 3.14
CA LEU A 7 12.40 15.81 2.56
C LEU A 7 13.63 15.52 3.40
N LEU A 8 14.36 16.56 3.85
CA LEU A 8 15.53 16.40 4.72
C LEU A 8 15.16 15.65 6.01
N LYS A 9 14.09 16.09 6.68
CA LYS A 9 13.63 15.44 7.92
C LYS A 9 13.24 13.98 7.69
N ALA A 10 12.48 13.69 6.63
CA ALA A 10 12.09 12.33 6.30
C ALA A 10 13.30 11.45 5.98
N TYR A 11 14.23 11.98 5.19
CA TYR A 11 15.47 11.29 4.84
C TYR A 11 16.30 10.95 6.08
N ASP A 12 16.59 11.94 6.93
CA ASP A 12 17.39 11.75 8.14
C ASP A 12 16.80 10.67 9.06
N LEU A 13 15.48 10.71 9.28
CA LEU A 13 14.77 9.69 10.06
C LEU A 13 14.84 8.31 9.40
N PHE A 14 14.72 8.25 8.08
CA PHE A 14 14.72 6.98 7.35
C PHE A 14 16.10 6.33 7.36
N VAL A 15 17.16 7.09 7.07
CA VAL A 15 18.54 6.54 7.02
C VAL A 15 19.13 6.25 8.40
N ASP A 16 18.68 6.95 9.45
CA ASP A 16 19.00 6.57 10.83
C ASP A 16 18.50 5.16 11.15
N LYS A 17 17.30 4.81 10.64
CA LYS A 17 16.71 3.48 10.80
C LYS A 17 17.25 2.44 9.82
N TYR A 18 17.51 2.86 8.57
CA TYR A 18 17.89 2.02 7.43
C TYR A 18 19.15 2.59 6.77
N PRO A 19 20.35 2.37 7.35
CA PRO A 19 21.59 3.01 6.90
C PRO A 19 22.10 2.51 5.54
N ASP A 20 21.56 1.41 5.03
CA ASP A 20 21.83 0.84 3.71
C ASP A 20 20.86 1.36 2.63
N PHE A 21 20.09 2.41 2.90
CA PHE A 21 19.21 3.04 1.93
C PHE A 21 20.00 3.46 0.65
N PRO A 22 19.56 3.05 -0.55
CA PRO A 22 20.39 3.12 -1.76
C PRO A 22 20.55 4.52 -2.35
N TYR A 23 19.72 5.49 -1.95
CA TYR A 23 19.75 6.85 -2.49
C TYR A 23 20.46 7.82 -1.53
N LEU A 24 21.28 8.69 -2.11
CA LEU A 24 21.76 9.88 -1.40
C LEU A 24 20.69 10.96 -1.45
N LEU A 25 20.59 11.80 -0.42
CA LEU A 25 19.60 12.89 -0.35
C LEU A 25 19.57 13.78 -1.62
N LYS A 26 20.74 14.06 -2.21
CA LYS A 26 20.87 14.88 -3.43
C LYS A 26 20.21 14.27 -4.67
N ASP A 27 19.99 12.95 -4.66
CA ASP A 27 19.44 12.17 -5.77
C ASP A 27 17.92 11.94 -5.60
N ILE A 28 17.33 12.52 -4.56
CA ILE A 28 15.90 12.47 -4.25
C ILE A 28 15.32 13.87 -4.39
N HIS A 29 14.18 13.98 -5.05
CA HIS A 29 13.46 15.24 -5.20
C HIS A 29 12.03 15.11 -4.70
N LEU A 30 11.57 16.11 -3.95
CA LEU A 30 10.18 16.23 -3.54
C LEU A 30 9.53 17.41 -4.26
N TRP A 31 8.49 17.13 -5.05
CA TRP A 31 7.75 18.11 -5.83
C TRP A 31 6.34 18.25 -5.28
N ALA A 32 6.07 19.34 -4.57
CA ALA A 32 4.73 19.64 -4.08
C ALA A 32 3.91 20.38 -5.15
N VAL A 33 2.78 19.79 -5.56
CA VAL A 33 1.98 20.26 -6.70
C VAL A 33 0.49 20.28 -6.38
N THR A 34 -0.25 21.18 -7.01
CA THR A 34 -1.72 21.17 -7.00
C THR A 34 -2.27 20.09 -7.94
N GLU A 35 -3.56 19.77 -7.81
CA GLU A 35 -4.24 18.81 -8.71
C GLU A 35 -4.08 19.20 -10.19
N ASP A 36 -4.23 20.48 -10.52
CA ASP A 36 -4.10 21.00 -11.89
C ASP A 36 -2.66 20.88 -12.45
N GLU A 37 -1.66 20.88 -11.57
CA GLU A 37 -0.24 20.77 -11.94
C GLU A 37 0.23 19.32 -12.06
N TYR A 38 -0.53 18.36 -11.52
CA TYR A 38 -0.08 16.96 -11.39
C TYR A 38 0.34 16.33 -12.72
N GLN A 39 -0.51 16.45 -13.74
CA GLN A 39 -0.23 15.81 -15.04
C GLN A 39 1.09 16.31 -15.63
N MET A 40 1.34 17.62 -15.56
CA MET A 40 2.57 18.22 -16.06
C MET A 40 3.77 17.81 -15.20
N ALA A 41 3.62 17.78 -13.88
CA ALA A 41 4.66 17.33 -12.96
C ALA A 41 5.06 15.87 -13.20
N PHE A 42 4.08 14.98 -13.37
CA PHE A 42 4.33 13.56 -13.68
C PHE A 42 5.11 13.40 -14.99
N GLN A 43 4.70 14.09 -16.05
CA GLN A 43 5.40 14.04 -17.34
C GLN A 43 6.83 14.57 -17.25
N ASN A 44 7.05 15.65 -16.50
CA ASN A 44 8.37 16.21 -16.26
C ASN A 44 9.26 15.28 -15.42
N ALA A 45 8.69 14.61 -14.42
CA ALA A 45 9.39 13.63 -13.59
C ALA A 45 9.82 12.43 -14.42
N ALA A 46 8.88 11.85 -15.18
CA ALA A 46 9.17 10.74 -16.08
C ALA A 46 10.23 11.11 -17.11
N LYS A 47 10.14 12.29 -17.72
CA LYS A 47 11.16 12.79 -18.67
C LYS A 47 12.53 12.95 -18.01
N ARG A 48 12.59 13.53 -16.80
CA ARG A 48 13.83 13.70 -16.04
C ARG A 48 14.50 12.36 -15.71
N LEU A 49 13.69 11.35 -15.42
CA LEU A 49 14.12 10.00 -15.09
C LEU A 49 14.28 9.09 -16.32
N ASN A 50 14.05 9.59 -17.54
CA ASN A 50 14.03 8.82 -18.77
C ASN A 50 13.10 7.58 -18.71
N LEU A 51 11.95 7.72 -18.04
CA LEU A 51 10.93 6.68 -17.90
C LEU A 51 9.89 6.78 -19.02
N PRO A 52 9.37 5.65 -19.53
CA PRO A 52 8.29 5.66 -20.51
C PRO A 52 7.00 6.17 -19.88
N ILE A 53 6.34 7.12 -20.54
CA ILE A 53 5.02 7.62 -20.13
C ILE A 53 3.96 6.74 -20.79
N LYS A 54 3.27 5.90 -20.02
CA LYS A 54 2.14 5.12 -20.55
C LYS A 54 0.98 6.07 -20.86
N SER A 55 0.69 6.24 -22.15
CA SER A 55 -0.26 7.19 -22.72
C SER A 55 -1.72 6.83 -22.49
N THR A 56 -2.20 6.82 -21.24
CA THR A 56 -3.66 6.91 -21.02
C THR A 56 -3.99 8.06 -20.09
N THR A 57 -4.43 9.17 -20.69
CA THR A 57 -4.93 10.37 -20.03
C THR A 57 -6.05 10.08 -19.03
N TYR A 58 -6.78 8.97 -19.21
CA TYR A 58 -7.84 8.51 -18.31
C TYR A 58 -7.29 7.97 -16.97
N GLN A 59 -6.21 7.17 -17.00
CA GLN A 59 -5.55 6.70 -15.77
C GLN A 59 -4.99 7.89 -14.98
N LEU A 60 -4.28 8.80 -15.66
CA LEU A 60 -3.69 9.98 -15.02
C LEU A 60 -4.74 10.92 -14.38
N LYS A 61 -5.94 11.04 -14.98
CA LYS A 61 -7.05 11.83 -14.40
C LYS A 61 -7.74 11.15 -13.22
N GLN A 62 -7.82 9.82 -13.20
CA GLN A 62 -8.32 9.11 -12.02
C GLN A 62 -7.33 9.20 -10.87
N TYR A 63 -6.03 9.10 -11.17
CA TYR A 63 -4.97 9.28 -10.17
C TYR A 63 -4.90 10.72 -9.62
N SER A 64 -5.16 11.76 -10.43
CA SER A 64 -5.08 13.16 -9.96
C SER A 64 -6.10 13.48 -8.86
N ILE A 65 -7.33 12.98 -8.99
CA ILE A 65 -8.44 13.22 -8.03
C ILE A 65 -8.17 12.53 -6.69
N GLN A 66 -7.34 11.49 -6.68
CA GLN A 66 -6.97 10.73 -5.46
C GLN A 66 -5.51 10.92 -5.05
N LEU A 67 -4.77 11.80 -5.73
CA LEU A 67 -3.34 11.94 -5.53
C LEU A 67 -3.05 12.44 -4.12
N ARG A 68 -2.32 11.63 -3.37
CA ARG A 68 -1.70 12.05 -2.12
C ARG A 68 -0.20 12.19 -2.34
N ALA A 69 0.42 11.11 -2.81
CA ALA A 69 1.77 11.13 -3.35
C ALA A 69 1.92 10.08 -4.46
N GLU A 70 2.98 10.20 -5.25
CA GLU A 70 3.40 9.25 -6.26
C GLU A 70 4.94 9.24 -6.34
N LEU A 71 5.54 8.05 -6.34
CA LEU A 71 6.98 7.87 -6.51
C LEU A 71 7.33 7.43 -7.94
N LEU A 72 8.18 8.21 -8.59
CA LEU A 72 8.88 7.79 -9.80
C LEU A 72 10.36 7.60 -9.49
N LYS A 73 10.96 6.50 -9.95
CA LYS A 73 12.37 6.23 -9.66
C LYS A 73 13.08 5.42 -10.75
N THR A 74 14.40 5.53 -10.72
CA THR A 74 15.38 4.68 -11.39
C THR A 74 16.39 4.22 -10.34
N PRO A 75 17.30 3.27 -10.64
CA PRO A 75 18.36 2.91 -9.70
C PRO A 75 19.26 4.08 -9.24
N ALA A 76 19.26 5.21 -9.96
CA ALA A 76 20.13 6.35 -9.67
C ALA A 76 19.41 7.54 -9.03
N GLN A 77 18.10 7.70 -9.25
CA GLN A 77 17.35 8.90 -8.85
C GLN A 77 15.90 8.58 -8.52
N ALA A 78 15.33 9.34 -7.58
CA ALA A 78 13.93 9.26 -7.19
C ALA A 78 13.27 10.64 -7.17
N ILE A 79 12.00 10.70 -7.58
CA ILE A 79 11.15 11.89 -7.54
C ILE A 79 9.84 11.50 -6.89
N ILE A 80 9.54 12.15 -5.77
CA ILE A 80 8.26 12.04 -5.07
C ILE A 80 7.42 13.25 -5.47
N ILE A 81 6.26 13.02 -6.06
CA ILE A 81 5.27 14.06 -6.33
C ILE A 81 4.26 14.01 -5.19
N LEU A 82 4.05 15.13 -4.51
CA LEU A 82 3.18 15.24 -3.33
C LEU A 82 2.07 16.26 -3.59
N HIS A 83 0.84 15.95 -3.18
CA HIS A 83 -0.23 16.96 -3.24
C HIS A 83 0.06 18.12 -2.27
N LYS A 84 0.01 19.35 -2.78
CA LYS A 84 0.47 20.55 -2.08
C LYS A 84 -0.25 20.82 -0.76
N SER A 85 -1.53 20.46 -0.65
CA SER A 85 -2.29 20.63 0.60
C SER A 85 -1.69 19.83 1.76
N LEU A 86 -0.96 18.75 1.50
CA LEU A 86 -0.33 17.94 2.55
C LEU A 86 0.79 18.71 3.27
N LEU A 87 1.38 19.75 2.66
CA LEU A 87 2.38 20.61 3.33
C LEU A 87 1.82 21.38 4.54
N GLU A 88 0.48 21.51 4.62
CA GLU A 88 -0.25 22.12 5.74
C GLU A 88 -0.47 21.12 6.89
N ALA A 89 -0.34 19.82 6.64
CA ALA A 89 -0.49 18.74 7.62
C ALA A 89 0.86 18.03 7.85
N PRO A 90 1.78 18.61 8.65
CA PRO A 90 3.19 18.20 8.70
C PRO A 90 3.39 16.73 9.11
N ASN A 91 2.61 16.22 10.06
CA ASN A 91 2.73 14.82 10.50
C ASN A 91 2.28 13.84 9.40
N GLU A 92 1.23 14.19 8.67
CA GLU A 92 0.70 13.37 7.59
C GLU A 92 1.64 13.37 6.39
N SER A 93 2.14 14.55 5.98
CA SER A 93 3.14 14.65 4.91
C SER A 93 4.42 13.91 5.23
N LEU A 94 4.89 13.93 6.49
CA LEU A 94 6.08 13.20 6.90
C LEU A 94 5.88 11.70 6.76
N ARG A 95 4.74 11.17 7.23
CA ARG A 95 4.41 9.75 7.07
C ARG A 95 4.35 9.34 5.60
N ILE A 96 3.72 10.15 4.75
CA ILE A 96 3.62 9.87 3.31
C ILE A 96 5.00 9.87 2.66
N VAL A 97 5.85 10.86 2.92
CA VAL A 97 7.19 10.89 2.34
C VAL A 97 8.02 9.70 2.84
N LEU A 98 7.93 9.32 4.11
CA LEU A 98 8.58 8.12 4.64
C LEU A 98 8.07 6.84 3.96
N HIS A 99 6.77 6.75 3.65
CA HIS A 99 6.18 5.64 2.89
C HIS A 99 6.77 5.55 1.48
N GLU A 100 6.90 6.68 0.78
CA GLU A 100 7.52 6.68 -0.56
C GLU A 100 9.01 6.35 -0.52
N LEU A 101 9.75 6.79 0.52
CA LEU A 101 11.13 6.35 0.72
C LEU A 101 11.20 4.83 0.99
N ALA A 102 10.25 4.30 1.74
CA ALA A 102 10.15 2.87 2.01
C ALA A 102 9.87 2.04 0.75
N HIS A 103 9.02 2.54 -0.17
CA HIS A 103 8.85 1.95 -1.50
C HIS A 103 10.16 1.91 -2.28
N ALA A 104 10.91 3.01 -2.28
CA ALA A 104 12.20 3.10 -2.95
C ALA A 104 13.23 2.11 -2.38
N TYR A 105 13.22 1.92 -1.05
CA TYR A 105 14.08 0.98 -0.34
C TYR A 105 13.70 -0.47 -0.64
N HIS A 106 12.42 -0.82 -0.49
CA HIS A 106 11.90 -2.17 -0.73
C HIS A 106 12.19 -2.64 -2.16
N ASP A 107 11.91 -1.79 -3.15
CA ASP A 107 12.17 -2.12 -4.55
C ASP A 107 13.66 -2.33 -4.86
N SER A 108 14.57 -1.68 -4.12
CA SER A 108 16.02 -1.87 -4.31
C SER A 108 16.51 -3.24 -3.85
N MET A 109 15.74 -3.90 -2.99
CA MET A 109 15.99 -5.25 -2.49
C MET A 109 15.29 -6.32 -3.32
N PHE A 110 14.42 -5.90 -4.24
CA PHE A 110 13.53 -6.78 -4.98
C PHE A 110 14.18 -7.24 -6.28
N GLU A 111 14.65 -8.49 -6.28
CA GLU A 111 15.14 -9.17 -7.47
C GLU A 111 14.26 -10.42 -7.70
N ASN A 112 13.06 -10.20 -8.24
CA ASN A 112 12.18 -11.30 -8.61
C ASN A 112 12.14 -11.50 -10.12
N THR A 113 12.16 -12.76 -10.51
CA THR A 113 11.89 -13.16 -11.90
C THR A 113 10.41 -13.49 -11.99
N PRO A 114 9.58 -12.66 -12.66
CA PRO A 114 8.15 -12.90 -12.74
C PRO A 114 7.85 -14.22 -13.48
N PRO A 115 6.77 -14.93 -13.11
CA PRO A 115 6.33 -16.11 -13.86
C PRO A 115 6.01 -15.77 -15.32
N THR A 116 6.22 -16.73 -16.22
CA THR A 116 5.91 -16.58 -17.66
C THR A 116 4.49 -17.00 -18.03
N ASP A 117 3.85 -17.84 -17.20
CA ASP A 117 2.44 -18.20 -17.36
C ASP A 117 1.54 -17.00 -17.05
N ASN A 118 0.55 -16.74 -17.89
CA ASN A 118 -0.30 -15.54 -17.77
C ASN A 118 -1.10 -15.51 -16.46
N VAL A 119 -1.59 -16.66 -15.98
CA VAL A 119 -2.38 -16.73 -14.74
C VAL A 119 -1.46 -16.53 -13.55
N MET A 120 -0.31 -17.19 -13.53
CA MET A 120 0.69 -17.01 -12.48
C MET A 120 1.25 -15.59 -12.46
N TYR A 121 1.46 -14.99 -13.63
CA TYR A 121 1.91 -13.60 -13.75
C TYR A 121 0.85 -12.62 -13.19
N PHE A 122 -0.42 -12.84 -13.48
CA PHE A 122 -1.50 -12.04 -12.90
C PHE A 122 -1.55 -12.15 -11.36
N LEU A 123 -1.44 -13.37 -10.82
CA LEU A 123 -1.42 -13.60 -9.37
C LEU A 123 -0.17 -12.97 -8.74
N PHE A 124 0.99 -13.12 -9.37
CA PHE A 124 2.23 -12.47 -8.97
C PHE A 124 2.07 -10.95 -8.88
N GLN A 125 1.47 -10.30 -9.90
CA GLN A 125 1.28 -8.85 -9.90
C GLN A 125 0.38 -8.36 -8.75
N ILE A 126 -0.68 -9.12 -8.44
CA ILE A 126 -1.58 -8.79 -7.33
C ILE A 126 -0.83 -8.93 -5.99
N GLY A 127 -0.12 -10.04 -5.79
CA GLY A 127 0.66 -10.26 -4.58
C GLY A 127 1.78 -9.23 -4.42
N GLU A 128 2.48 -8.89 -5.51
CA GLU A 128 3.53 -7.87 -5.53
C GLU A 128 3.00 -6.51 -5.09
N ARG A 129 1.87 -6.05 -5.65
CA ARG A 129 1.26 -4.76 -5.27
C ARG A 129 0.91 -4.72 -3.77
N MET A 130 0.28 -5.76 -3.25
CA MET A 130 -0.07 -5.82 -1.83
C MET A 130 1.17 -5.88 -0.92
N TRP A 131 2.18 -6.69 -1.29
CA TRP A 131 3.39 -6.84 -0.51
C TRP A 131 4.21 -5.56 -0.45
N LYS A 132 4.33 -4.83 -1.56
CA LYS A 132 5.03 -3.54 -1.63
C LYS A 132 4.42 -2.51 -0.67
N GLU A 133 3.10 -2.33 -0.72
CA GLU A 133 2.42 -1.40 0.19
C GLU A 133 2.53 -1.84 1.65
N CYS A 134 2.37 -3.14 1.92
CA CYS A 134 2.51 -3.68 3.28
C CYS A 134 3.93 -3.44 3.83
N ALA A 135 4.97 -3.70 3.03
CA ALA A 135 6.35 -3.50 3.42
C ALA A 135 6.69 -2.01 3.60
N ALA A 136 6.20 -1.15 2.70
CA ALA A 136 6.41 0.29 2.80
C ALA A 136 5.77 0.89 4.06
N GLU A 137 4.55 0.47 4.38
CA GLU A 137 3.86 0.85 5.62
C GLU A 137 4.61 0.31 6.85
N TYR A 138 5.08 -0.93 6.81
CA TYR A 138 5.87 -1.51 7.90
C TYR A 138 7.15 -0.71 8.17
N PHE A 139 7.95 -0.44 7.14
CA PHE A 139 9.18 0.33 7.29
C PHE A 139 8.92 1.75 7.79
N SER A 140 7.94 2.45 7.23
CA SER A 140 7.60 3.81 7.68
C SER A 140 7.06 3.83 9.11
N ALA A 141 6.26 2.84 9.51
CA ALA A 141 5.77 2.70 10.88
C ALA A 141 6.90 2.42 11.88
N LYS A 142 7.93 1.65 11.48
CA LYS A 142 9.13 1.41 12.31
C LYS A 142 9.98 2.66 12.50
N VAL A 143 10.07 3.53 11.49
CA VAL A 143 10.77 4.83 11.60
C VAL A 143 10.03 5.74 12.59
N LEU A 144 8.71 5.84 12.45
CA LEU A 144 7.89 6.71 13.28
C LEU A 144 7.47 6.11 14.63
N GLN A 145 7.83 4.85 14.90
CA GLN A 145 7.41 4.08 16.09
C GLN A 145 5.88 4.03 16.24
N LEU A 146 5.15 3.97 15.12
CA LEU A 146 3.69 4.06 15.10
C LEU A 146 2.97 2.76 15.46
N GLU A 147 3.65 1.61 15.43
CA GLU A 147 3.03 0.32 15.79
C GLU A 147 2.37 0.37 17.18
N GLU A 148 2.91 1.18 18.10
CA GLU A 148 2.39 1.35 19.47
C GLU A 148 1.17 2.28 19.58
N THR A 149 0.80 2.97 18.50
CA THR A 149 -0.23 4.05 18.51
C THR A 149 -1.49 3.73 17.70
N TRP A 150 -1.54 2.58 17.04
CA TRP A 150 -2.72 2.20 16.25
C TRP A 150 -3.91 1.79 17.13
N SER A 151 -5.12 2.17 16.71
CA SER A 151 -6.37 1.94 17.46
C SER A 151 -7.31 1.00 16.71
N GLN A 152 -7.89 0.05 17.43
CA GLN A 152 -8.91 -0.87 16.90
C GLN A 152 -10.15 -0.15 16.35
N SER A 153 -10.49 1.03 16.89
CA SER A 153 -11.65 1.82 16.44
C SER A 153 -11.57 2.25 14.97
N VAL A 154 -10.38 2.28 14.39
CA VAL A 154 -10.15 2.70 12.99
C VAL A 154 -10.44 1.54 12.01
N LEU A 155 -10.40 0.29 12.48
CA LEU A 155 -10.50 -0.90 11.64
C LEU A 155 -11.87 -1.06 10.97
N GLU A 156 -12.96 -0.66 11.63
CA GLU A 156 -14.30 -0.76 11.06
C GLU A 156 -14.43 0.07 9.78
N ARG A 157 -14.07 1.35 9.89
CA ARG A 157 -14.10 2.30 8.79
C ARG A 157 -13.13 1.88 7.68
N GLU A 158 -11.94 1.43 8.05
CA GLU A 158 -10.95 0.99 7.07
C GLU A 158 -11.38 -0.26 6.33
N PHE A 159 -11.89 -1.26 7.04
CA PHE A 159 -12.44 -2.46 6.42
C PHE A 159 -13.56 -2.08 5.45
N LYS A 160 -14.52 -1.24 5.85
CA LYS A 160 -15.58 -0.75 4.95
C LYS A 160 -15.01 -0.01 3.73
N SER A 161 -13.93 0.75 3.90
CA SER A 161 -13.29 1.51 2.82
C SER A 161 -12.49 0.65 1.83
N LEU A 162 -11.99 -0.53 2.25
CA LEU A 162 -11.38 -1.51 1.34
C LEU A 162 -12.33 -1.80 0.18
N LEU A 163 -13.62 -1.80 0.48
CA LEU A 163 -14.66 -2.42 -0.30
C LEU A 163 -15.27 -1.44 -1.32
N TYR A 164 -14.96 -0.15 -1.21
CA TYR A 164 -15.58 0.91 -2.02
C TYR A 164 -14.96 1.05 -3.42
N ASP A 165 -13.67 0.76 -3.57
CA ASP A 165 -12.95 0.92 -4.85
C ASP A 165 -12.14 -0.34 -5.21
N PRO A 166 -12.69 -1.19 -6.10
CA PRO A 166 -12.02 -2.42 -6.46
C PRO A 166 -10.68 -2.29 -7.18
N SER A 167 -10.42 -1.12 -7.76
CA SER A 167 -9.19 -0.88 -8.53
C SER A 167 -7.94 -0.81 -7.65
N LEU A 168 -8.12 -0.59 -6.33
CA LEU A 168 -7.08 -0.41 -5.33
C LEU A 168 -7.08 -1.51 -4.25
N TYR A 169 -7.81 -2.62 -4.47
CA TYR A 169 -7.95 -3.69 -3.47
C TYR A 169 -6.60 -4.21 -2.96
N PRO A 170 -5.62 -4.61 -3.80
CA PRO A 170 -4.39 -5.22 -3.31
C PRO A 170 -3.62 -4.30 -2.35
N GLU A 171 -3.46 -3.03 -2.72
CA GLU A 171 -2.79 -2.02 -1.90
C GLU A 171 -3.50 -1.82 -0.57
N ARG A 172 -4.81 -1.58 -0.62
CA ARG A 172 -5.63 -1.30 0.57
C ARG A 172 -5.65 -2.47 1.54
N LEU A 173 -5.70 -3.71 1.03
CA LEU A 173 -5.62 -4.92 1.86
C LEU A 173 -4.29 -5.01 2.60
N GLY A 174 -3.17 -4.65 1.95
CA GLY A 174 -1.85 -4.58 2.58
C GLY A 174 -1.85 -3.69 3.82
N PHE A 175 -2.32 -2.44 3.67
CA PHE A 175 -2.43 -1.49 4.79
C PHE A 175 -3.32 -2.01 5.93
N PHE A 176 -4.49 -2.56 5.57
CA PHE A 176 -5.47 -3.03 6.54
C PHE A 176 -4.92 -4.18 7.39
N PHE A 177 -4.39 -5.24 6.76
CA PHE A 177 -3.90 -6.41 7.49
C PHE A 177 -2.62 -6.10 8.27
N MET A 178 -1.80 -5.15 7.82
CA MET A 178 -0.69 -4.66 8.62
C MET A 178 -1.19 -4.01 9.92
N LYS A 179 -2.23 -3.18 9.86
CA LYS A 179 -2.82 -2.60 11.07
C LYS A 179 -3.38 -3.64 12.00
N CYS A 180 -4.16 -4.60 11.48
CA CYS A 180 -4.66 -5.73 12.26
C CYS A 180 -3.54 -6.47 12.98
N ARG A 181 -2.39 -6.70 12.31
CA ARG A 181 -1.23 -7.33 12.95
C ARG A 181 -0.72 -6.52 14.14
N ALA A 182 -0.41 -5.24 13.95
CA ALA A 182 0.19 -4.44 15.03
C ALA A 182 -0.81 -4.14 16.17
N THR A 183 -2.12 -4.13 15.90
CA THR A 183 -3.15 -4.04 16.95
C THR A 183 -3.57 -5.43 17.49
N CYS A 184 -2.84 -6.49 17.14
CA CYS A 184 -3.12 -7.88 17.49
C CYS A 184 -4.59 -8.28 17.31
N THR A 185 -5.22 -7.76 16.26
CA THR A 185 -6.63 -7.98 15.95
C THR A 185 -6.77 -9.21 15.06
N SER A 186 -7.53 -10.19 15.52
CA SER A 186 -7.80 -11.42 14.78
C SER A 186 -8.89 -11.23 13.72
N SER A 187 -8.92 -12.12 12.73
CA SER A 187 -9.96 -12.16 11.71
C SER A 187 -11.38 -12.24 12.29
N VAL A 188 -11.55 -12.91 13.43
CA VAL A 188 -12.83 -13.01 14.16
C VAL A 188 -13.20 -11.67 14.78
N GLN A 189 -12.24 -10.99 15.43
CA GLN A 189 -12.48 -9.66 16.01
C GLN A 189 -12.80 -8.62 14.93
N VAL A 190 -12.11 -8.66 13.79
CA VAL A 190 -12.44 -7.83 12.63
C VAL A 190 -13.88 -8.06 12.22
N ALA A 191 -14.27 -9.33 11.99
CA ALA A 191 -15.60 -9.71 11.56
C ALA A 191 -16.69 -9.22 12.54
N GLU A 192 -16.47 -9.38 13.83
CA GLU A 192 -17.37 -8.90 14.89
C GLU A 192 -17.57 -7.37 14.81
N VAL A 193 -16.47 -6.62 14.72
CA VAL A 193 -16.49 -5.15 14.63
C VAL A 193 -17.25 -4.65 13.40
N VAL A 194 -17.15 -5.35 12.27
CA VAL A 194 -17.83 -4.95 11.02
C VAL A 194 -19.22 -5.59 10.84
N GLY A 195 -19.72 -6.32 11.83
CA GLY A 195 -21.04 -6.95 11.78
C GLY A 195 -21.14 -8.16 10.86
N ILE A 196 -20.02 -8.76 10.46
CA ILE A 196 -19.97 -10.07 9.80
C ILE A 196 -20.17 -11.13 10.89
N ARG A 197 -21.44 -11.49 11.13
CA ARG A 197 -21.80 -12.46 12.17
C ARG A 197 -21.59 -13.89 11.69
N ASN A 198 -21.13 -14.72 12.61
CA ASN A 198 -20.80 -16.13 12.39
C ASN A 198 -22.05 -17.02 12.30
N GLU A 199 -22.93 -16.73 11.34
CA GLU A 199 -24.24 -17.38 11.23
C GLU A 199 -24.47 -18.00 9.84
N THR A 200 -23.53 -17.83 8.89
CA THR A 200 -23.61 -18.43 7.55
C THR A 200 -22.28 -19.06 7.12
N VAL A 201 -22.35 -20.11 6.30
CA VAL A 201 -21.18 -20.76 5.67
C VAL A 201 -20.32 -19.75 4.87
N ALA A 202 -20.93 -18.69 4.33
CA ALA A 202 -20.20 -17.65 3.61
C ALA A 202 -19.36 -16.76 4.55
N ALA A 203 -19.86 -16.47 5.76
CA ALA A 203 -19.12 -15.72 6.77
C ALA A 203 -17.90 -16.50 7.25
N GLU A 204 -18.06 -17.80 7.52
CA GLU A 204 -16.97 -18.70 7.94
C GLU A 204 -15.84 -18.71 6.90
N LYS A 205 -16.17 -18.87 5.60
CA LYS A 205 -15.19 -18.85 4.51
C LYS A 205 -14.47 -17.51 4.36
N LEU A 206 -15.17 -16.40 4.56
CA LEU A 206 -14.56 -15.07 4.53
C LEU A 206 -13.57 -14.88 5.69
N ILE A 207 -13.95 -15.31 6.90
CA ILE A 207 -13.07 -15.27 8.08
C ILE A 207 -11.84 -16.14 7.86
N GLU A 208 -11.99 -17.35 7.35
CA GLU A 208 -10.87 -18.23 7.00
C GLU A 208 -9.94 -17.60 5.95
N ALA A 209 -10.50 -16.93 4.94
CA ALA A 209 -9.71 -16.24 3.92
C ALA A 209 -8.93 -15.04 4.50
N MET A 210 -9.53 -14.27 5.41
CA MET A 210 -8.84 -13.20 6.15
C MET A 210 -7.69 -13.78 6.98
N ASP A 211 -7.93 -14.89 7.67
CA ASP A 211 -6.93 -15.53 8.53
C ASP A 211 -5.75 -16.05 7.71
N GLY A 212 -6.04 -16.67 6.55
CA GLY A 212 -5.03 -17.08 5.60
C GLY A 212 -4.17 -15.92 5.08
N LEU A 213 -4.77 -14.75 4.83
CA LEU A 213 -4.06 -13.52 4.43
C LEU A 213 -3.19 -12.95 5.55
N GLN A 214 -3.72 -12.90 6.77
CA GLN A 214 -2.96 -12.40 7.92
C GLN A 214 -1.76 -13.32 8.22
N ASN A 215 -1.95 -14.64 8.18
CA ASN A 215 -0.89 -15.60 8.46
C ASN A 215 0.24 -15.55 7.41
N ILE A 216 -0.09 -15.44 6.11
CA ILE A 216 0.94 -15.34 5.07
C ILE A 216 1.74 -14.04 5.18
N LEU A 217 1.08 -12.92 5.49
CA LEU A 217 1.75 -11.63 5.70
C LEU A 217 2.66 -11.65 6.94
N VAL A 218 2.17 -12.16 8.08
CA VAL A 218 2.96 -12.30 9.31
C VAL A 218 4.19 -13.16 9.05
N SER A 219 4.00 -14.29 8.37
CA SER A 219 5.13 -15.17 7.99
C SER A 219 6.16 -14.43 7.14
N GLY A 220 5.72 -13.66 6.14
CA GLY A 220 6.62 -12.87 5.30
C GLY A 220 7.37 -11.78 6.09
N LEU A 221 6.69 -11.11 7.03
CA LEU A 221 7.29 -10.06 7.86
C LEU A 221 8.31 -10.60 8.86
N GLU A 222 8.09 -11.80 9.39
CA GLU A 222 8.97 -12.42 10.41
C GLU A 222 10.17 -13.15 9.81
N GLN A 223 10.05 -13.67 8.59
CA GLN A 223 11.09 -14.49 7.97
C GLN A 223 12.22 -13.68 7.33
N SER A 224 11.98 -12.41 7.01
CA SER A 224 12.89 -11.60 6.21
C SER A 224 13.25 -10.30 6.91
N ALA A 225 14.50 -10.16 7.33
CA ALA A 225 15.00 -8.91 7.89
C ALA A 225 14.91 -7.74 6.88
N THR A 226 14.91 -8.06 5.58
CA THR A 226 14.85 -7.12 4.47
C THR A 226 13.51 -7.12 3.74
N LEU A 227 12.52 -7.90 4.21
CA LEU A 227 11.22 -8.08 3.55
C LEU A 227 11.28 -8.48 2.07
N ARG A 228 12.40 -9.09 1.62
CA ARG A 228 12.51 -9.72 0.31
C ARG A 228 11.54 -10.89 0.23
N ALA A 229 10.70 -10.88 -0.80
CA ALA A 229 9.78 -11.96 -1.13
C ALA A 229 10.22 -12.61 -2.44
N ASP A 230 10.09 -13.93 -2.57
CA ASP A 230 10.29 -14.63 -3.84
C ASP A 230 9.00 -14.68 -4.68
N SER A 231 9.12 -15.11 -5.95
CA SER A 231 7.98 -15.21 -6.85
C SER A 231 6.90 -16.17 -6.35
N ASP A 232 7.27 -17.25 -5.67
CA ASP A 232 6.32 -18.24 -5.15
C ASP A 232 5.47 -17.65 -4.03
N PHE A 233 6.09 -16.95 -3.07
CA PHE A 233 5.40 -16.20 -2.03
C PHE A 233 4.41 -15.20 -2.61
N LEU A 234 4.83 -14.42 -3.62
CA LEU A 234 3.98 -13.41 -4.24
C LEU A 234 2.79 -14.03 -4.98
N VAL A 235 2.99 -15.17 -5.66
CA VAL A 235 1.89 -15.92 -6.28
C VAL A 235 0.93 -16.45 -5.21
N GLN A 236 1.43 -17.01 -4.11
CA GLN A 236 0.59 -17.49 -3.01
C GLN A 236 -0.21 -16.36 -2.37
N LEU A 237 0.42 -15.20 -2.16
CA LEU A 237 -0.26 -14.01 -1.68
C LEU A 237 -1.36 -13.56 -2.65
N GLY A 238 -1.07 -13.55 -3.96
CA GLY A 238 -2.06 -13.30 -5.01
C GLY A 238 -3.26 -14.23 -4.95
N ILE A 239 -3.04 -15.53 -4.75
CA ILE A 239 -4.10 -16.54 -4.60
C ILE A 239 -4.97 -16.23 -3.38
N LYS A 240 -4.36 -15.89 -2.24
CA LYS A 240 -5.10 -15.56 -1.01
C LYS A 240 -5.94 -14.30 -1.18
N ILE A 241 -5.43 -13.29 -1.90
CA ILE A 241 -6.18 -12.05 -2.20
C ILE A 241 -7.40 -12.37 -3.06
N VAL A 242 -7.21 -13.12 -4.15
CA VAL A 242 -8.32 -13.52 -5.03
C VAL A 242 -9.37 -14.34 -4.27
N ASN A 243 -8.94 -15.26 -3.41
CA ASN A 243 -9.85 -16.05 -2.57
C ASN A 243 -10.63 -15.17 -1.59
N PHE A 244 -9.98 -14.21 -0.91
CA PHE A 244 -10.65 -13.25 -0.03
C PHE A 244 -11.71 -12.45 -0.78
N VAL A 245 -11.36 -11.88 -1.94
CA VAL A 245 -12.29 -11.11 -2.78
C VAL A 245 -13.47 -11.97 -3.23
N TYR A 246 -13.22 -13.24 -3.60
CA TYR A 246 -14.28 -14.17 -3.95
C TYR A 246 -15.23 -14.45 -2.78
N CYS A 247 -14.70 -14.84 -1.61
CA CYS A 247 -15.50 -15.09 -0.40
C CYS A 247 -16.28 -13.85 0.03
N TYR A 248 -15.66 -12.68 -0.11
CA TYR A 248 -16.27 -11.39 0.16
C TYR A 248 -17.52 -11.16 -0.69
N TYR A 249 -17.43 -11.33 -2.02
CA TYR A 249 -18.59 -11.17 -2.91
C TYR A 249 -19.69 -12.22 -2.66
N GLN A 250 -19.32 -13.45 -2.28
CA GLN A 250 -20.28 -14.49 -1.92
C GLN A 250 -21.08 -14.12 -0.67
N PHE A 251 -20.43 -13.55 0.36
CA PHE A 251 -21.10 -13.17 1.60
C PHE A 251 -22.16 -12.08 1.39
N TYR A 252 -21.87 -11.05 0.60
CA TYR A 252 -22.83 -9.96 0.36
C TYR A 252 -23.89 -10.27 -0.70
N ASN A 253 -23.79 -11.43 -1.37
CA ASN A 253 -24.76 -11.96 -2.32
C ASN A 253 -25.34 -10.88 -3.25
N HIS A 254 -24.44 -10.10 -3.92
CA HIS A 254 -24.64 -9.05 -4.95
C HIS A 254 -23.94 -7.72 -4.58
N THR A 255 -23.25 -7.11 -5.56
CA THR A 255 -22.56 -5.82 -5.44
C THR A 255 -23.49 -4.69 -4.97
N GLU A 256 -24.76 -4.75 -5.35
CA GLU A 256 -25.75 -3.70 -5.07
C GLU A 256 -26.18 -3.68 -3.59
N THR A 257 -26.38 -4.85 -2.98
CA THR A 257 -26.64 -5.00 -1.53
C THR A 257 -25.50 -4.41 -0.70
N PHE A 258 -24.26 -4.68 -1.13
CA PHE A 258 -23.06 -4.13 -0.52
C PHE A 258 -22.98 -2.60 -0.69
N LEU A 259 -23.11 -2.07 -1.91
CA LEU A 259 -23.04 -0.63 -2.20
C LEU A 259 -24.07 0.19 -1.40
N ASN A 260 -25.23 -0.39 -1.10
CA ASN A 260 -26.27 0.26 -0.30
C ASN A 260 -25.92 0.34 1.20
N GLN A 261 -25.08 -0.57 1.73
CA GLN A 261 -24.67 -0.54 3.14
C GLN A 261 -23.52 0.44 3.42
N ILE A 262 -22.65 0.68 2.44
CA ILE A 262 -21.51 1.63 2.56
C ILE A 262 -21.88 3.09 2.25
N LYS A 263 -23.06 3.35 1.68
CA LYS A 263 -23.59 4.70 1.45
C LYS A 263 -24.37 5.27 2.64
N GLY A 264 -24.51 4.49 3.72
CA GLY A 264 -25.15 4.90 4.96
C GLY A 264 -24.33 5.93 5.72
#